data_AF-A0A971HT50-F1
#
_entry.id   AF-A0A971HT50-F1
#
_cell.length_a   1.000
_cell.length_b   1.000
_cell.length_c   1.000
_cell.angle_alpha   90.00
_cell.angle_beta   90.00
_cell.angle_gamma   90.00
#
_symmetry.space_group_name_H-M   'P 1'
#
loop_
_entity.id
_entity.type
_entity.pdbx_description
1 polymer ?
#
loop_
_entity_poly.entity_id
_entity_poly.type
_entity_poly.pdbx_seq_one_letter_code
_entity_poly.pdbx_strand_id
1 'polypeptide(L)'
;MKHVLNFKPTTIYRTGSSFLLKNALLLLYVIPIMMFAYHYYEYDLNVKLTQTYKEAAKRLNDKIVEHKEKFEKRKPDSEALEKLKTKYYDYRILSSVSRNSLSVLLDRLEKISDPQIKFSRISIRPEKLLTIKLDGKTPDLVYLTDFLRDLYADTVFLEPVIKSHRKVRATKTADEYEIDFVLELKYLGESGELP
;
A
#
# COMPACT_ATOMS: atom_id res chain seq x y z
N MET A 1 28.52 5.74 111.63
CA MET A 1 27.63 5.03 110.68
C MET A 1 28.35 4.88 109.34
N LYS A 2 28.78 3.65 109.01
CA LYS A 2 29.25 3.27 107.67
C LYS A 2 28.58 1.95 107.34
N HIS A 3 27.52 1.98 106.54
CA HIS A 3 26.92 0.77 106.00
C HIS A 3 27.87 0.19 104.94
N VAL A 4 28.58 -0.86 105.33
CA VAL A 4 29.32 -1.73 104.43
C VAL A 4 28.30 -2.64 103.74
N LEU A 5 27.88 -2.29 102.53
CA LEU A 5 27.21 -3.26 101.67
C LEU A 5 28.28 -4.20 101.10
N ASN A 6 28.49 -5.29 101.84
CA ASN A 6 29.19 -6.50 101.40
C ASN A 6 28.46 -7.08 100.17
N PHE A 7 28.77 -6.59 98.97
CA PHE A 7 28.49 -7.32 97.75
C PHE A 7 29.64 -8.30 97.51
N LYS A 8 29.50 -9.52 98.05
CA LYS A 8 30.18 -10.68 97.47
C LYS A 8 29.50 -10.96 96.12
N PRO A 9 30.23 -11.00 94.99
CA PRO A 9 29.62 -11.42 93.74
C PRO A 9 29.20 -12.89 93.88
N THR A 10 27.89 -13.15 93.77
CA THR A 10 27.28 -14.48 93.92
C THR A 10 27.37 -15.35 92.67
N THR A 11 28.12 -14.94 91.66
CA THR A 11 28.32 -15.74 90.44
C THR A 11 29.79 -15.98 90.20
N ILE A 12 30.26 -17.12 90.69
CA ILE A 12 31.47 -17.76 90.17
C ILE A 12 31.12 -18.17 88.74
N TYR A 13 31.53 -17.38 87.74
CA TYR A 13 31.40 -17.77 86.34
C TYR A 13 32.18 -19.07 86.13
N ARG A 14 31.46 -20.18 86.01
CA ARG A 14 32.01 -21.47 85.60
C ARG A 14 32.71 -21.25 84.26
N THR A 15 33.90 -21.80 84.06
CA THR A 15 34.78 -21.56 82.89
C THR A 15 34.13 -21.65 81.50
N GLY A 16 32.95 -22.28 81.36
CA GLY A 16 32.15 -22.30 80.12
C GLY A 16 31.25 -21.07 79.85
N SER A 17 30.88 -20.25 80.85
CA SER A 17 29.94 -19.12 80.66
C SER A 17 30.61 -17.87 80.08
N SER A 18 31.90 -17.66 80.35
CA SER A 18 32.66 -16.55 79.74
C SER A 18 32.90 -16.77 78.24
N PHE A 19 33.00 -18.04 77.81
CA PHE A 19 33.11 -18.42 76.40
C PHE A 19 31.81 -18.11 75.63
N LEU A 20 30.65 -18.47 76.19
CA LEU A 20 29.35 -18.15 75.63
C LEU A 20 29.12 -16.64 75.52
N LEU A 21 29.47 -15.88 76.56
CA LEU A 21 29.29 -14.42 76.55
C LEU A 21 30.21 -13.73 75.53
N LYS A 22 31.47 -14.17 75.42
CA LYS A 22 32.41 -13.67 74.40
C LYS A 22 31.93 -13.98 72.98
N ASN A 23 31.48 -15.20 72.72
CA ASN A 23 30.95 -15.57 71.41
C ASN A 23 29.64 -14.84 71.09
N ALA A 24 28.76 -14.63 72.06
CA ALA A 24 27.54 -13.84 71.87
C ALA A 24 27.86 -12.38 71.52
N LEU A 25 28.82 -11.76 72.21
CA LEU A 25 29.31 -10.41 71.88
C LEU A 25 29.94 -10.37 70.49
N LEU A 26 30.74 -11.38 70.14
CA LEU A 26 31.41 -11.46 68.84
C LEU A 26 30.39 -11.62 67.71
N LEU A 27 29.37 -12.46 67.89
CA LEU A 27 28.25 -12.61 66.95
C LEU A 27 27.43 -11.32 66.83
N LEU A 28 27.21 -10.60 67.94
CA LEU A 28 26.48 -9.33 67.96
C LEU A 28 27.16 -8.26 67.10
N TYR A 29 28.49 -8.29 66.96
CA TYR A 29 29.24 -7.36 66.12
C TYR A 29 29.48 -7.87 64.70
N VAL A 30 29.78 -9.16 64.53
CA VAL A 30 30.12 -9.73 63.21
C VAL A 30 28.89 -9.81 62.30
N ILE A 31 27.72 -10.19 62.83
CA ILE A 31 26.51 -10.35 62.02
C ILE A 31 26.08 -9.01 61.37
N PRO A 32 25.97 -7.89 62.10
CA PRO A 32 25.60 -6.62 61.49
C PRO A 32 26.62 -6.11 60.47
N ILE A 33 27.92 -6.31 60.72
CA ILE A 33 28.98 -5.90 59.79
C ILE A 33 28.89 -6.70 58.47
N MET A 34 28.69 -8.01 58.57
CA MET A 34 28.52 -8.88 57.39
C MET A 34 27.23 -8.54 56.64
N MET A 35 26.14 -8.26 57.36
CA MET A 35 24.86 -7.88 56.76
C MET A 35 24.94 -6.51 56.07
N PHE A 36 25.67 -5.55 56.66
CA PHE A 36 25.94 -4.25 56.03
C PHE A 36 26.80 -4.38 54.78
N ALA A 37 27.86 -5.20 54.83
CA ALA A 37 28.71 -5.47 53.67
C ALA A 37 27.92 -6.14 52.54
N TYR A 38 27.03 -7.08 52.87
CA TYR A 38 26.15 -7.73 51.90
C TYR A 38 25.19 -6.74 51.23
N HIS A 39 24.48 -5.92 52.01
CA HIS A 39 23.57 -4.92 51.45
C HIS A 39 24.29 -3.84 50.64
N TYR A 40 25.50 -3.45 51.05
CA TYR A 40 26.32 -2.52 50.28
C TYR A 40 26.72 -3.11 48.91
N TYR A 41 27.13 -4.39 48.89
CA TYR A 41 27.45 -5.08 47.65
C TYR A 41 26.22 -5.21 46.74
N GLU A 42 25.08 -5.60 47.29
CA GLU A 42 23.82 -5.71 46.55
C GLU A 42 23.38 -4.35 45.97
N TYR A 43 23.54 -3.26 46.73
CA TYR A 43 23.25 -1.91 46.28
C TYR A 43 24.17 -1.48 45.12
N ASP A 44 25.49 -1.68 45.24
CA ASP A 44 26.44 -1.34 44.17
C ASP A 44 26.16 -2.12 42.88
N LEU A 45 25.81 -3.40 43.01
CA LEU A 45 25.47 -4.26 41.88
C LEU A 45 24.17 -3.82 41.19
N ASN A 46 23.15 -3.47 41.99
CA ASN A 46 21.88 -2.93 41.49
C ASN A 46 22.07 -1.58 40.78
N VAL A 47 22.93 -0.71 41.31
CA VAL A 47 23.27 0.59 40.68
C VAL A 47 23.94 0.38 39.33
N LYS A 48 24.93 -0.52 39.24
CA LYS A 48 25.60 -0.85 37.98
C LYS A 48 24.62 -1.44 36.97
N LEU A 49 23.76 -2.38 37.38
CA LEU A 49 22.70 -2.92 36.54
C LEU A 49 21.78 -1.82 36.03
N THR A 50 21.27 -0.94 36.88
CA THR A 50 20.39 0.16 36.45
C THR A 50 21.09 1.12 35.48
N GLN A 51 22.38 1.42 35.67
CA GLN A 51 23.15 2.21 34.73
C GLN A 51 23.26 1.52 33.36
N THR A 52 23.59 0.23 33.33
CA THR A 52 23.67 -0.52 32.05
C THR A 52 22.34 -0.57 31.31
N TYR A 53 21.22 -0.76 32.02
CA TYR A 53 19.88 -0.72 31.42
C TYR A 53 19.52 0.68 30.89
N LYS A 54 19.88 1.74 31.61
CA LYS A 54 19.69 3.12 31.15
C LYS A 54 20.50 3.43 29.89
N GLU A 55 21.75 2.98 29.82
CA GLU A 55 22.58 3.14 28.63
C GLU A 55 22.06 2.34 27.44
N ALA A 56 21.64 1.09 27.66
CA ALA A 56 21.02 0.26 26.63
C ALA A 56 19.72 0.87 26.10
N ALA A 57 18.87 1.39 26.99
CA ALA A 57 17.65 2.09 26.62
C ALA A 57 17.94 3.36 25.80
N LYS A 58 18.96 4.12 26.18
CA LYS A 58 19.39 5.31 25.43
C LYS A 58 19.86 4.94 24.01
N ARG A 59 20.72 3.93 23.88
CA ARG A 59 21.20 3.43 22.58
C ARG A 59 20.05 2.92 21.69
N LEU A 60 19.06 2.26 22.28
CA LEU A 60 17.87 1.81 21.55
C LEU A 60 17.06 3.01 21.04
N ASN A 61 16.86 4.03 21.89
CA ASN A 61 16.12 5.21 21.51
C ASN A 61 16.82 5.99 20.38
N ASP A 62 18.14 6.15 20.46
CA ASP A 62 18.94 6.80 19.41
C ASP A 62 18.78 6.08 18.06
N LYS A 63 18.80 4.73 18.06
CA LYS A 63 18.55 3.93 16.84
C LYS A 63 17.12 4.08 16.31
N ILE A 64 16.12 4.19 17.18
CA ILE A 64 14.72 4.41 16.77
C ILE A 64 14.60 5.78 16.09
N VAL A 65 15.21 6.82 16.65
CA VAL A 65 15.21 8.16 16.05
C VAL A 65 15.88 8.14 14.67
N GLU A 66 17.08 7.55 14.57
CA GLU A 66 17.79 7.43 13.29
C GLU A 66 16.96 6.68 12.24
N HIS A 67 16.29 5.59 12.66
CA HIS A 67 15.49 4.79 11.74
C HIS A 67 14.22 5.52 11.30
N LYS A 68 13.58 6.27 12.21
CA LYS A 68 12.41 7.11 11.91
C LYS A 68 12.78 8.21 10.91
N GLU A 69 13.92 8.88 11.06
CA GLU A 69 14.39 9.86 10.08
C GLU A 69 14.66 9.26 8.70
N LYS A 70 15.27 8.07 8.65
CA LYS A 70 15.48 7.34 7.40
C LYS A 70 14.17 6.93 6.73
N PHE A 71 13.17 6.57 7.53
CA PHE A 71 11.84 6.20 7.04
C PHE A 71 11.08 7.40 6.49
N GLU A 72 11.04 8.52 7.21
CA GLU A 72 10.40 9.76 6.73
C GLU A 72 11.03 10.29 5.44
N LYS A 73 12.37 10.21 5.31
CA LYS A 73 13.07 10.60 4.06
C LYS A 73 12.78 9.69 2.87
N ARG A 74 12.36 8.44 3.11
CA ARG A 74 12.06 7.44 2.06
C ARG A 74 10.57 7.25 1.84
N LYS A 75 9.73 7.89 2.65
CA LYS A 75 8.28 7.78 2.53
C LYS A 75 7.88 8.39 1.19
N PRO A 76 7.27 7.61 0.27
CA PRO A 76 6.77 8.16 -0.96
C PRO A 76 5.70 9.21 -0.64
N ASP A 77 5.74 10.32 -1.37
CA ASP A 77 4.75 11.39 -1.25
C ASP A 77 3.34 10.80 -1.42
N SER A 78 2.46 11.05 -0.45
CA SER A 78 1.11 10.48 -0.40
C SER A 78 0.30 10.87 -1.64
N GLU A 79 0.50 12.09 -2.15
CA GLU A 79 -0.15 12.52 -3.39
C GLU A 79 0.37 11.78 -4.63
N ALA A 80 1.67 11.49 -4.67
CA ALA A 80 2.27 10.72 -5.75
C ALA A 80 1.75 9.27 -5.73
N LEU A 81 1.54 8.71 -4.55
CA LEU A 81 1.05 7.35 -4.36
C LEU A 81 -0.43 7.21 -4.75
N GLU A 82 -1.27 8.21 -4.43
CA GLU A 82 -2.65 8.26 -4.92
C GLU A 82 -2.72 8.42 -6.44
N LYS A 83 -1.93 9.34 -7.03
CA LYS A 83 -1.85 9.50 -8.48
C LYS A 83 -1.42 8.22 -9.20
N LEU A 84 -0.47 7.47 -8.63
CA LEU A 84 -0.02 6.18 -9.16
C LEU A 84 -1.10 5.11 -9.03
N LYS A 85 -1.85 5.10 -7.91
CA LYS A 85 -2.95 4.18 -7.70
C LYS A 85 -4.05 4.40 -8.74
N THR A 86 -4.49 5.65 -8.95
CA THR A 86 -5.49 5.97 -9.97
C THR A 86 -5.03 5.54 -11.36
N LYS A 87 -3.79 5.88 -11.75
CA LYS A 87 -3.22 5.43 -13.04
C LYS A 87 -3.18 3.91 -13.18
N TYR A 88 -2.88 3.18 -12.11
CA TYR A 88 -2.85 1.72 -12.13
C TYR A 88 -4.25 1.12 -12.31
N TYR A 89 -5.27 1.68 -11.64
CA TYR A 89 -6.66 1.25 -11.83
C TYR A 89 -7.14 1.54 -13.25
N ASP A 90 -6.89 2.73 -13.78
CA ASP A 90 -7.21 3.09 -15.16
C ASP A 90 -6.53 2.11 -16.15
N TYR A 91 -5.25 1.81 -15.94
CA TYR A 91 -4.49 0.88 -16.79
C TYR A 91 -4.98 -0.56 -16.67
N ARG A 92 -5.43 -0.99 -15.49
CA ARG A 92 -5.99 -2.32 -15.26
C ARG A 92 -7.34 -2.48 -15.96
N ILE A 93 -8.21 -1.48 -15.88
CA ILE A 93 -9.49 -1.46 -16.60
C ILE A 93 -9.21 -1.49 -18.11
N LEU A 94 -8.30 -0.65 -18.61
CA LEU A 94 -7.87 -0.63 -20.01
C LEU A 94 -7.30 -1.96 -20.49
N SER A 95 -6.48 -2.64 -19.67
CA SER A 95 -5.91 -3.95 -19.98
C SER A 95 -6.98 -5.05 -20.04
N SER A 96 -7.95 -5.01 -19.12
CA SER A 96 -9.07 -5.95 -19.10
C SER A 96 -9.97 -5.77 -20.33
N VAL A 97 -10.20 -4.52 -20.73
CA VAL A 97 -11.01 -4.19 -21.90
C VAL A 97 -10.25 -4.51 -23.20
N SER A 98 -8.93 -4.31 -23.28
CA SER A 98 -8.19 -4.56 -24.53
C SER A 98 -8.03 -6.05 -24.86
N ARG A 99 -7.87 -6.93 -23.86
CA ARG A 99 -7.62 -8.37 -24.13
C ARG A 99 -8.85 -9.16 -24.53
N ASN A 100 -9.99 -8.90 -23.92
CA ASN A 100 -11.22 -9.66 -24.20
C ASN A 100 -12.16 -8.92 -25.17
N SER A 101 -12.21 -7.58 -25.12
CA SER A 101 -13.22 -6.86 -25.89
C SER A 101 -12.83 -6.56 -27.34
N LEU A 102 -11.56 -6.63 -27.74
CA LEU A 102 -11.16 -6.26 -29.11
C LEU A 102 -11.64 -7.24 -30.18
N SER A 103 -11.52 -8.55 -29.94
CA SER A 103 -12.03 -9.56 -30.86
C SER A 103 -13.56 -9.53 -30.93
N VAL A 104 -14.21 -9.36 -29.78
CA VAL A 104 -15.68 -9.26 -29.67
C VAL A 104 -16.20 -7.98 -30.32
N LEU A 105 -15.48 -6.87 -30.16
CA LEU A 105 -15.76 -5.59 -30.81
C LEU A 105 -15.70 -5.73 -32.34
N LEU A 106 -14.64 -6.35 -32.87
CA LEU A 106 -14.48 -6.51 -34.31
C LEU A 106 -15.56 -7.44 -34.90
N ASP A 107 -15.85 -8.57 -34.23
CA ASP A 107 -16.93 -9.48 -34.63
C ASP A 107 -18.30 -8.79 -34.60
N ARG A 108 -18.54 -7.93 -33.61
CA ARG A 108 -19.78 -7.15 -33.50
C ARG A 108 -19.87 -6.06 -34.57
N LEU A 109 -18.77 -5.36 -34.86
CA LEU A 109 -18.72 -4.38 -35.96
C LEU A 109 -18.95 -5.06 -37.31
N GLU A 110 -18.39 -6.24 -37.54
CA GLU A 110 -18.60 -7.03 -38.77
C GLU A 110 -20.07 -7.45 -38.92
N LYS A 111 -20.73 -7.86 -37.83
CA LYS A 111 -22.15 -8.22 -37.83
C LYS A 111 -23.10 -7.06 -38.09
N ILE A 112 -22.75 -5.86 -37.62
CA ILE A 112 -23.57 -4.65 -37.78
C ILE A 112 -23.29 -3.97 -39.14
N SER A 113 -22.07 -4.11 -39.67
CA SER A 113 -21.74 -3.50 -40.96
C SER A 113 -22.41 -4.22 -42.12
N ASP A 114 -23.09 -3.46 -42.98
CA ASP A 114 -23.55 -3.97 -44.27
C ASP A 114 -22.33 -4.42 -45.13
N PRO A 115 -22.42 -5.54 -45.88
CA PRO A 115 -21.35 -5.99 -46.77
C PRO A 115 -20.85 -4.97 -47.79
N GLN A 116 -21.65 -3.94 -48.09
CA GLN A 116 -21.29 -2.84 -48.98
C GLN A 116 -20.40 -1.78 -48.33
N ILE A 117 -20.24 -1.81 -47.00
CA ILE A 117 -19.34 -0.93 -46.26
C ILE A 117 -17.95 -1.59 -46.17
N LYS A 118 -16.94 -0.90 -46.70
CA LYS A 118 -15.55 -1.35 -46.67
C LYS A 118 -14.74 -0.50 -45.70
N PHE A 119 -14.29 -1.08 -44.59
CA PHE A 119 -13.39 -0.40 -43.66
C PHE A 119 -11.97 -0.39 -44.21
N SER A 120 -11.40 0.81 -44.34
CA SER A 120 -10.02 1.03 -44.76
C SER A 120 -9.06 1.09 -43.58
N ARG A 121 -9.53 1.62 -42.44
CA ARG A 121 -8.75 1.73 -41.21
C ARG A 121 -9.66 1.74 -39.99
N ILE A 122 -9.28 0.96 -38.98
CA ILE A 122 -9.88 0.99 -37.65
C ILE A 122 -8.79 1.41 -36.68
N SER A 123 -8.97 2.56 -36.03
CA SER A 123 -8.04 3.09 -35.04
C SER A 123 -8.71 3.10 -33.67
N ILE A 124 -8.13 2.37 -32.72
CA ILE A 124 -8.66 2.25 -31.37
C ILE A 124 -7.74 3.01 -30.42
N ARG A 125 -8.31 3.98 -29.69
CA ARG A 125 -7.58 4.81 -28.74
C ARG A 125 -8.09 4.52 -27.32
N PRO A 126 -7.21 4.05 -26.42
CA PRO A 126 -7.56 3.87 -25.02
C PRO A 126 -7.52 5.23 -24.31
N GLU A 127 -8.68 5.82 -24.04
CA GLU A 127 -8.84 6.99 -23.17
C GLU A 127 -9.57 6.57 -21.88
N LYS A 128 -10.51 7.37 -21.35
CA LYS A 128 -11.38 6.94 -20.25
C LYS A 128 -12.35 5.82 -20.65
N LEU A 129 -12.73 5.80 -21.93
CA LEU A 129 -13.46 4.74 -22.62
C LEU A 129 -12.69 4.40 -23.91
N LEU A 130 -12.98 3.26 -24.53
CA LEU A 130 -12.38 2.94 -25.83
C LEU A 130 -13.01 3.82 -26.91
N THR A 131 -12.24 4.76 -27.45
CA THR A 131 -12.65 5.57 -28.59
C THR A 131 -12.22 4.87 -29.88
N ILE A 132 -13.17 4.61 -30.76
CA ILE A 132 -12.99 3.91 -32.02
C ILE A 132 -13.20 4.90 -33.15
N LYS A 133 -12.20 4.99 -34.02
CA LYS A 133 -12.27 5.75 -35.26
C LYS A 133 -12.28 4.79 -36.44
N LEU A 134 -13.34 4.86 -37.24
CA LEU A 134 -13.56 4.06 -38.43
C LEU A 134 -13.43 4.94 -39.67
N ASP A 135 -12.44 4.63 -40.51
CA ASP A 135 -12.30 5.21 -41.84
C ASP A 135 -12.77 4.16 -42.85
N GLY A 136 -13.78 4.47 -43.64
CA GLY A 136 -14.39 3.49 -44.54
C GLY A 136 -14.97 4.11 -45.82
N LYS A 137 -15.47 3.23 -46.69
CA LYS A 137 -16.09 3.58 -47.95
C LYS A 137 -17.43 2.87 -48.10
N THR A 138 -18.39 3.55 -48.71
CA THR A 138 -19.70 2.99 -49.07
C THR A 138 -20.08 3.42 -50.48
N PRO A 139 -20.80 2.59 -51.26
CA PRO A 139 -21.31 3.01 -52.57
C PRO A 139 -22.41 4.08 -52.47
N ASP A 140 -23.20 4.08 -51.39
CA ASP A 140 -24.31 5.02 -51.21
C ASP A 140 -24.45 5.48 -49.74
N LEU A 141 -25.03 6.66 -49.54
CA LEU A 141 -25.27 7.28 -48.25
C LEU A 141 -26.32 6.53 -47.44
N VAL A 142 -27.21 5.80 -48.11
CA VAL A 142 -28.24 4.96 -47.47
C VAL A 142 -27.57 3.95 -46.53
N TYR A 143 -26.58 3.20 -47.01
CA TYR A 143 -25.86 2.21 -46.18
C TYR A 143 -25.13 2.83 -45.00
N LEU A 144 -24.55 4.03 -45.16
CA LEU A 144 -23.92 4.74 -44.04
C LEU A 144 -24.94 5.19 -43.00
N THR A 145 -26.13 5.59 -43.45
CA THR A 145 -27.22 6.05 -42.57
C THR A 145 -27.83 4.88 -41.81
N ASP A 146 -28.02 3.74 -42.46
CA ASP A 146 -28.52 2.52 -41.83
C ASP A 146 -27.50 1.96 -40.84
N PHE A 147 -26.21 1.93 -41.21
CA PHE A 147 -25.14 1.56 -40.29
C PHE A 147 -25.07 2.46 -39.05
N LEU A 148 -25.24 3.78 -39.21
CA LEU A 148 -25.35 4.68 -38.05
C LEU A 148 -26.56 4.36 -37.17
N ARG A 149 -27.70 4.05 -37.78
CA ARG A 149 -28.92 3.69 -37.05
C ARG A 149 -28.72 2.43 -36.23
N ASP A 150 -28.06 1.43 -36.79
CA ASP A 150 -27.76 0.18 -36.08
C ASP A 150 -26.75 0.40 -34.94
N LEU A 151 -25.76 1.28 -35.14
CA LEU A 151 -24.85 1.70 -34.08
C LEU A 151 -25.55 2.46 -32.94
N TYR A 152 -26.58 3.27 -33.24
CA TYR A 152 -27.40 3.92 -32.22
C TYR A 152 -28.36 2.96 -31.50
N ALA A 153 -28.76 1.87 -32.16
CA ALA A 153 -29.64 0.87 -31.58
C ALA A 153 -28.91 -0.07 -30.61
N ASP A 154 -27.59 -0.22 -30.78
CA ASP A 154 -26.77 -1.04 -29.91
C ASP A 154 -26.40 -0.31 -28.61
N THR A 155 -26.72 -0.92 -27.46
CA THR A 155 -26.44 -0.36 -26.12
C THR A 155 -24.96 -0.28 -25.76
N VAL A 156 -24.11 -0.95 -26.54
CA VAL A 156 -22.66 -1.03 -26.27
C VAL A 156 -21.89 0.12 -26.91
N PHE A 157 -22.46 0.76 -27.94
CA PHE A 157 -21.86 1.89 -28.63
C PHE A 157 -22.49 3.21 -28.16
N LEU A 158 -21.65 4.21 -27.91
CA LEU A 158 -22.07 5.53 -27.53
C LEU A 158 -21.58 6.57 -28.53
N GLU A 159 -22.43 7.58 -28.74
CA GLU A 159 -22.10 8.79 -29.50
C GLU A 159 -21.44 8.51 -30.87
N PRO A 160 -22.05 7.72 -31.77
CA PRO A 160 -21.52 7.58 -33.13
C PRO A 160 -21.66 8.92 -33.89
N VAL A 161 -20.53 9.53 -34.24
CA VAL A 161 -20.47 10.86 -34.89
C VAL A 161 -19.65 10.79 -36.18
N ILE A 162 -20.28 11.12 -37.31
CA ILE A 162 -19.56 11.31 -38.58
C ILE A 162 -18.74 12.60 -38.48
N LYS A 163 -17.42 12.49 -38.59
CA LYS A 163 -16.49 13.63 -38.65
C LYS A 163 -16.39 14.23 -40.05
N SER A 164 -16.39 13.37 -41.06
CA SER A 164 -16.37 13.81 -42.45
C SER A 164 -16.96 12.73 -43.35
N HIS A 165 -17.63 13.15 -44.40
CA HIS A 165 -17.99 12.29 -45.52
C HIS A 165 -17.74 13.05 -46.82
N ARG A 166 -17.24 12.36 -47.86
CA ARG A 166 -16.96 12.98 -49.16
C ARG A 166 -17.24 11.99 -50.28
N LYS A 167 -17.92 12.46 -51.31
CA LYS A 167 -18.07 11.72 -52.56
C LYS A 167 -16.75 11.73 -53.33
N VAL A 168 -16.22 10.56 -53.61
CA VAL A 168 -14.95 10.31 -54.32
C VAL A 168 -15.24 9.41 -55.51
N ARG A 169 -14.50 9.60 -56.62
CA ARG A 169 -14.65 8.72 -57.79
C ARG A 169 -13.96 7.38 -57.48
N ALA A 170 -14.70 6.28 -57.59
CA ALA A 170 -14.21 4.93 -57.26
C ALA A 170 -13.06 4.51 -58.18
N THR A 171 -13.17 4.89 -59.46
CA THR A 171 -12.19 4.53 -60.50
C THR A 171 -11.95 5.71 -61.43
N LYS A 172 -10.74 5.83 -62.00
CA LYS A 172 -10.42 6.91 -62.95
C LYS A 172 -11.17 6.81 -64.29
N THR A 173 -11.79 5.67 -64.57
CA THR A 173 -12.36 5.29 -65.87
C THR A 173 -13.88 5.06 -65.89
N ALA A 174 -14.57 5.07 -64.74
CA ALA A 174 -16.02 4.85 -64.66
C ALA A 174 -16.72 5.97 -63.86
N ASP A 175 -17.98 6.25 -64.18
CA ASP A 175 -18.87 7.15 -63.42
C ASP A 175 -19.40 6.53 -62.12
N GLU A 176 -18.62 5.62 -61.54
CA GLU A 176 -18.87 5.05 -60.23
C GLU A 176 -18.29 5.98 -59.15
N TYR A 177 -19.14 6.36 -58.23
CA TYR A 177 -18.78 7.19 -57.10
C TYR A 177 -18.94 6.38 -55.81
N GLU A 178 -17.97 6.51 -54.92
CA GLU A 178 -18.02 6.01 -53.56
C GLU A 178 -18.09 7.21 -52.61
N ILE A 179 -18.55 6.97 -51.39
CA ILE A 179 -18.53 7.94 -50.30
C ILE A 179 -17.48 7.46 -49.30
N ASP A 180 -16.39 8.22 -49.21
CA ASP A 180 -15.41 8.06 -48.14
C ASP A 180 -15.98 8.69 -46.87
N PHE A 181 -15.94 7.98 -45.74
CA PHE A 181 -16.41 8.48 -44.47
C PHE A 181 -15.40 8.25 -43.34
N VAL A 182 -15.48 9.13 -42.35
CA VAL A 182 -14.76 9.06 -41.08
C VAL A 182 -15.78 9.14 -39.97
N LEU A 183 -15.87 8.08 -39.18
CA LEU A 183 -16.80 7.93 -38.06
C LEU A 183 -16.00 7.77 -36.77
N GLU A 184 -16.43 8.44 -35.70
CA GLU A 184 -15.88 8.27 -34.37
C GLU A 184 -17.00 7.83 -33.42
N LEU A 185 -16.74 6.85 -32.58
CA LEU A 185 -17.71 6.30 -31.62
C LEU A 185 -16.98 5.80 -30.37
N LYS A 186 -17.70 5.73 -29.24
CA LYS A 186 -17.18 5.21 -27.98
C LYS A 186 -17.73 3.81 -27.72
N TYR A 187 -16.92 2.95 -27.11
CA TYR A 187 -17.29 1.58 -26.77
C TYR A 187 -17.28 1.38 -25.25
N LEU A 188 -18.41 0.91 -24.73
CA LEU A 188 -18.64 0.73 -23.28
C LEU A 188 -18.17 -0.62 -22.72
N GLY A 189 -17.97 -1.63 -23.57
CA GLY A 189 -17.70 -3.00 -23.13
C GLY A 189 -18.91 -3.93 -23.25
N GLU A 190 -18.69 -5.23 -23.08
CA GLU A 190 -19.65 -6.29 -23.42
C GLU A 190 -20.99 -6.20 -22.66
N SER A 191 -21.01 -5.61 -21.46
CA SER A 191 -22.22 -5.46 -20.64
C SER A 191 -23.07 -4.24 -20.97
N GLY A 192 -22.57 -3.27 -21.76
CA GLY A 192 -23.27 -2.00 -22.02
C GLY A 192 -23.43 -1.09 -20.79
N GLU A 193 -22.78 -1.44 -19.68
CA GLU A 193 -22.80 -0.67 -18.44
C GLU A 193 -21.43 -0.06 -18.17
N LEU A 194 -21.41 1.20 -17.71
CA LEU A 194 -20.18 1.84 -17.21
C LEU A 194 -19.73 1.12 -15.94
N PRO A 195 -18.46 0.66 -15.83
CA PRO A 195 -17.92 0.10 -14.59
C PRO A 195 -17.79 1.14 -13.47
#